data_AF-A0A1D2TTT5-F1
#
_entry.id   AF-A0A1D2TTT5-F1
#
_cell.length_a   1.000
_cell.length_b   1.000
_cell.length_c   1.000
_cell.angle_alpha   90.00
_cell.angle_beta   90.00
_cell.angle_gamma   90.00
#
_symmetry.space_group_name_H-M   'P 1'
#
loop_
_entity.id
_entity.type
_entity.pdbx_description
1 polymer ?
#
loop_
_entity_poly.entity_id
_entity_poly.type
_entity_poly.pdbx_seq_one_letter_code
_entity_poly.pdbx_strand_id
1 'polypeptide(L)' 'MITGAGVSAGLDFGSALVAEIKGRPAAEAAVLMAEYDPQPPIPGGSLSTARPEIAELLSASLGPFVAEAATLRAI' A
#
# COMPACT_ATOMS: atom_id res chain seq x y z
N MET A 1 3.55 16.68 -3.43
CA MET A 1 2.72 15.81 -2.59
C MET A 1 3.03 14.38 -2.98
N ILE A 2 3.36 13.51 -2.03
CA ILE A 2 3.59 12.08 -2.27
C ILE A 2 2.57 11.34 -1.41
N THR A 3 1.86 10.37 -2.00
CA THR A 3 0.87 9.54 -1.32
C THR A 3 1.21 8.07 -1.55
N GLY A 4 1.03 7.26 -0.50
CA GLY A 4 1.01 5.80 -0.62
C GLY A 4 -0.42 5.33 -0.79
N ALA A 5 -0.62 4.22 -1.51
CA ALA A 5 -1.93 3.59 -1.65
C ALA A 5 -2.32 2.86 -0.34
N GLY A 6 -2.91 1.66 -0.45
CA GLY A 6 -3.32 0.85 0.69
C GLY A 6 -2.17 0.49 1.64
N VAL A 7 -2.54 -0.06 2.80
CA VAL A 7 -1.70 -0.39 3.98
C VAL A 7 -0.21 -0.67 3.69
N SER A 8 0.10 -1.69 2.89
CA SER A 8 1.49 -2.13 2.67
C SER A 8 2.31 -1.20 1.78
N ALA A 9 1.68 -0.39 0.93
CA ALA A 9 2.37 0.58 0.08
C ALA A 9 3.11 1.65 0.89
N GLY A 10 2.80 1.81 2.18
CA GLY A 10 3.53 2.68 3.11
C GLY A 10 5.01 2.28 3.29
N LEU A 11 5.35 1.00 3.14
CA LEU A 11 6.74 0.54 3.25
C LEU A 11 7.56 0.96 2.03
N ASP A 12 7.03 0.74 0.83
CA ASP A 12 7.64 1.22 -0.43
C ASP A 12 7.77 2.75 -0.42
N PHE A 13 6.69 3.44 -0.08
CA PHE A 13 6.69 4.90 0.08
C PHE A 13 7.74 5.38 1.08
N GLY A 14 7.84 4.74 2.25
CA GLY A 14 8.82 5.09 3.27
C GLY A 14 10.24 4.96 2.77
N SER A 15 10.57 3.86 2.08
CA SER A 15 11.90 3.67 1.49
C SER A 15 12.24 4.71 0.43
N ALA A 16 11.26 5.07 -0.43
CA ALA A 16 11.42 6.12 -1.42
C ALA A 16 11.62 7.50 -0.75
N LEU A 17 10.87 7.79 0.30
CA LEU A 17 11.01 9.04 1.06
C LEU A 17 12.38 9.13 1.76
N VAL A 18 12.90 8.03 2.30
CA VAL A 18 14.27 7.99 2.84
C VAL A 18 15.29 8.28 1.75
N ALA A 19 15.11 7.73 0.54
CA ALA A 19 16.01 8.01 -0.58
C ALA A 19 16.00 9.50 -0.95
N GLU A 20 14.83 10.14 -0.97
CA GLU A 20 14.68 11.58 -1.27
C GLU A 20 15.31 12.47 -0.18
N ILE A 21 15.16 12.10 1.10
CA ILE A 21 15.60 12.95 2.23
C ILE A 21 17.07 12.71 2.61
N LYS A 22 17.54 11.46 2.52
CA LYS A 22 18.84 11.00 3.04
C LYS A 22 19.75 10.39 1.97
N GLY A 23 19.28 10.26 0.74
CA GLY A 23 20.01 9.65 -0.35
C GLY A 23 19.87 8.13 -0.42
N ARG A 24 20.26 7.57 -1.57
CA ARG A 24 20.10 6.16 -1.92
C ARG A 24 20.73 5.17 -0.92
N PRO A 25 21.98 5.35 -0.44
CA PRO A 25 22.59 4.38 0.49
C PRO A 25 21.83 4.24 1.83
N ALA A 26 21.23 5.34 2.32
CA ALA A 26 20.43 5.30 3.55
C ALA A 26 19.13 4.51 3.35
N ALA A 27 18.50 4.63 2.17
CA ALA A 27 17.32 3.86 1.82
C ALA A 27 17.63 2.36 1.68
N GLU A 28 18.75 2.01 1.04
CA GLU A 28 19.20 0.62 0.92
C GLU A 28 19.52 0.01 2.28
N ALA A 29 20.18 0.76 3.17
CA ALA A 29 20.42 0.33 4.55
C ALA A 29 19.12 0.15 5.33
N ALA A 30 18.12 1.03 5.15
CA ALA A 30 16.82 0.89 5.80
C ALA A 30 16.05 -0.35 5.31
N VAL A 31 16.06 -0.61 3.99
CA VAL A 31 15.47 -1.83 3.40
C VAL A 31 16.13 -3.08 3.96
N LEU A 32 17.47 -3.10 4.04
CA LEU A 32 18.21 -4.25 4.59
C LEU A 32 17.96 -4.42 6.10
N MET A 33 17.98 -3.34 6.87
CA MET A 33 17.73 -3.37 8.32
C MET A 33 16.32 -3.90 8.66
N ALA A 34 15.34 -3.62 7.80
CA ALA A 34 13.98 -4.11 7.95
C ALA A 34 13.78 -5.52 7.39
N GLU A 35 14.80 -6.12 6.75
CA GLU A 35 14.69 -7.37 5.99
C GLU A 35 13.51 -7.35 5.01
N TYR A 36 13.31 -6.20 4.35
CA TYR A 36 12.16 -5.98 3.47
C TYR A 36 12.36 -6.64 2.10
N ASP A 37 12.06 -7.94 2.04
CA ASP A 37 12.02 -8.77 0.82
C ASP A 37 10.65 -9.49 0.73
N PRO A 38 9.58 -8.78 0.32
CA PRO A 38 8.23 -9.33 0.38
C PRO A 38 8.02 -10.44 -0.68
N GLN A 39 7.74 -11.66 -0.20
CA GLN A 39 7.32 -12.82 -1.00
C GLN A 39 5.95 -13.32 -0.52
N PRO A 40 4.84 -12.64 -0.88
CA PRO A 40 3.53 -13.00 -0.35
C PRO A 40 3.11 -14.42 -0.81
N PRO A 41 2.78 -15.34 0.12
CA PRO A 41 2.43 -16.72 -0.22
C PRO A 41 1.03 -16.84 -0.83
N ILE A 42 0.19 -15.82 -0.65
CA ILE A 42 -1.17 -15.76 -1.18
C ILE A 42 -1.22 -14.66 -2.25
N PRO A 43 -1.46 -15.01 -3.53
CA PRO A 43 -1.60 -14.02 -4.59
C PRO A 43 -2.94 -13.28 -4.48
N GLY A 44 -3.02 -12.09 -5.09
CA GLY A 44 -4.24 -11.28 -5.12
C GLY A 44 -4.19 -9.98 -4.32
N GLY A 45 -2.99 -9.44 -4.05
CA GLY A 45 -2.81 -8.17 -3.34
C GLY A 45 -3.30 -6.92 -4.10
N SER A 46 -3.86 -7.07 -5.30
CA SER A 46 -4.49 -6.00 -6.07
C SER A 46 -5.74 -6.51 -6.78
N LEU A 47 -6.69 -5.62 -7.09
CA LEU A 47 -7.94 -5.97 -7.76
C LEU A 47 -7.73 -6.68 -9.12
N SER A 48 -6.66 -6.35 -9.85
CA SER A 48 -6.35 -6.98 -11.14
C SER A 48 -5.78 -8.40 -11.01
N THR A 49 -5.27 -8.76 -9.82
CA THR A 49 -4.65 -10.08 -9.55
C THR A 49 -5.49 -10.95 -8.62
N ALA A 50 -6.49 -10.36 -7.96
CA ALA A 50 -7.39 -11.07 -7.07
C ALA A 50 -8.37 -11.93 -7.87
N ARG A 51 -8.83 -13.03 -7.25
CA ARG A 51 -9.95 -13.80 -7.80
C ARG A 51 -11.22 -12.93 -7.78
N PRO A 52 -12.05 -12.95 -8.84
CA PRO A 52 -13.23 -12.09 -8.95
C PRO A 52 -14.15 -12.18 -7.72
N GLU A 53 -14.41 -13.38 -7.21
CA GLU A 53 -15.27 -13.61 -6.06
C GLU A 53 -14.71 -12.99 -4.76
N ILE A 54 -13.39 -12.88 -4.63
CA ILE A 54 -12.74 -12.24 -3.48
C ILE A 54 -12.77 -10.71 -3.63
N ALA A 55 -12.57 -10.20 -4.84
CA ALA A 55 -12.71 -8.77 -5.13
C ALA A 55 -14.14 -8.27 -4.88
N GLU A 56 -15.15 -9.06 -5.27
CA GLU A 56 -16.56 -8.77 -5.01
C GLU A 56 -16.87 -8.82 -3.51
N LEU A 57 -16.41 -9.86 -2.80
CA LEU A 57 -16.57 -9.99 -1.35
C LEU A 57 -15.99 -8.77 -0.61
N LEU A 58 -14.77 -8.35 -0.96
CA LEU A 58 -14.12 -7.19 -0.37
C LEU A 58 -14.88 -5.89 -0.68
N SER A 59 -15.29 -5.71 -1.94
CA SER A 59 -16.02 -4.51 -2.38
C SER A 59 -17.37 -4.38 -1.66
N ALA A 60 -18.11 -5.48 -1.51
CA ALA A 60 -19.37 -5.50 -0.76
C ALA A 60 -19.14 -5.15 0.72
N SER A 61 -18.06 -5.69 1.31
CA SER A 61 -17.73 -5.47 2.72
C SER A 61 -17.30 -4.03 3.00
N LEU A 62 -16.54 -3.41 2.09
CA LEU A 62 -16.06 -2.03 2.23
C LEU A 62 -17.05 -0.98 1.71
N GLY A 63 -18.15 -1.39 1.06
CA GLY A 63 -19.15 -0.49 0.48
C GLY A 63 -19.63 0.63 1.42
N PRO A 64 -20.04 0.33 2.67
CA PRO A 64 -20.45 1.36 3.63
C PRO A 64 -19.34 2.35 3.96
N PHE A 65 -18.12 1.86 4.15
CA PHE A 65 -16.95 2.70 4.42
C PHE A 65 -16.64 3.62 3.24
N VAL A 66 -16.69 3.11 2.01
CA VAL A 66 -16.47 3.91 0.80
C VAL A 66 -17.54 4.98 0.64
N ALA A 67 -18.80 4.64 0.91
CA ALA A 67 -19.91 5.60 0.85
C ALA A 67 -19.74 6.72 1.89
N GLU A 68 -19.33 6.40 3.12
CA GLU A 68 -19.03 7.39 4.15
C GLU A 68 -17.84 8.28 3.74
N ALA A 69 -16.74 7.67 3.31
CA ALA A 69 -15.53 8.39 2.90
C ALA A 69 -15.81 9.38 1.74
N ALA A 70 -16.71 9.04 0.82
CA ALA A 70 -17.11 9.91 -0.28
C ALA A 70 -17.83 11.20 0.17
N THR A 71 -18.32 11.25 1.42
CA THR A 71 -18.94 12.45 2.00
C THR A 71 -17.94 13.42 2.62
N LEU A 72 -16.69 12.98 2.83
CA LEU A 72 -15.63 13.83 3.39
C LEU A 72 -15.21 14.87 2.36
N ARG A 73 -15.21 16.16 2.76
CA ARG A 73 -14.55 17.19 1.97
C ARG A 73 -13.04 17.02 2.09
N ALA A 74 -12.36 16.90 0.95
CA ALA A 74 -10.92 17.08 0.90
C ALA A 74 -10.60 18.49 1.43
N ILE A 75 -9.78 18.55 2.49
CA ILE A 75 -9.28 19.79 3.09
C ILE A 75 -8.25 20.41 2.15
#